data_AF-A0A957PTC5-F1
#
_entry.id   AF-A0A957PTC5-F1
#
_cell.length_a   1.000
_cell.length_b   1.000
_cell.length_c   1.000
_cell.angle_alpha   90.00
_cell.angle_beta   90.00
_cell.angle_gamma   90.00
#
_symmetry.space_group_name_H-M   'P 1'
#
loop_
_entity.id
_entity.type
_entity.pdbx_description
1 polymer ?
#
loop_
_entity_poly.entity_id
_entity_poly.type
_entity_poly.pdbx_seq_one_letter_code
_entity_poly.pdbx_strand_id
1 'polypeptide(L)'
;MSSNAKLVPTWVRIFVGLLALANIAFGISNYFGASALFQNNTAGIDLMSDAAKFASYEFGARNLAIGLALLIVSIVGVPETIAIMTIVRALVELQSVVIGIISGNFGIGTVVSIVVFAIEAFVIVTMFRIVGERDHKK
;
A
#
# COMPACT_ATOMS: atom_id res chain seq x y z
N MET A 1 -16.17 -16.12 -17.26
CA MET A 1 -15.42 -14.98 -16.68
C MET A 1 -16.02 -13.70 -17.23
N SER A 2 -16.58 -12.84 -16.37
CA SER A 2 -17.43 -11.73 -16.79
C SER A 2 -16.65 -10.65 -17.57
N SER A 3 -17.35 -9.93 -18.44
CA SER A 3 -16.83 -8.86 -19.31
C SER A 3 -16.01 -7.77 -18.58
N ASN A 4 -16.04 -7.72 -17.25
CA ASN A 4 -15.35 -6.71 -16.45
C ASN A 4 -13.82 -6.91 -16.38
N ALA A 5 -13.33 -8.15 -16.43
CA ALA A 5 -11.89 -8.45 -16.37
C ALA A 5 -11.11 -7.95 -17.62
N LYS A 6 -11.82 -7.57 -18.69
CA LYS A 6 -11.23 -7.01 -19.92
C LYS A 6 -11.12 -5.47 -19.90
N LEU A 7 -11.66 -4.80 -18.88
CA LEU A 7 -11.67 -3.33 -18.83
C LEU A 7 -10.37 -2.74 -18.27
N VAL A 8 -9.70 -3.47 -17.38
CA VAL A 8 -8.47 -2.98 -16.74
C VAL A 8 -7.26 -3.35 -17.61
N PRO A 9 -6.42 -2.37 -18.00
CA PRO A 9 -5.20 -2.62 -18.75
C PRO A 9 -4.26 -3.58 -18.01
N THR A 10 -3.62 -4.48 -18.75
CA THR A 10 -2.69 -5.47 -18.18
C THR A 10 -1.55 -4.82 -17.40
N TRP A 11 -1.04 -3.67 -17.85
CA TRP A 11 0.04 -2.95 -17.15
C TRP A 11 -0.39 -2.48 -15.75
N VAL A 12 -1.64 -2.06 -15.56
CA VAL A 12 -2.17 -1.68 -14.23
C VAL A 12 -2.19 -2.90 -13.33
N ARG A 13 -2.67 -4.04 -13.84
CA ARG A 13 -2.75 -5.29 -13.07
C ARG A 13 -1.37 -5.78 -12.66
N ILE A 14 -0.40 -5.74 -13.57
CA ILE A 14 1.00 -6.08 -13.26
C ILE A 14 1.55 -5.13 -12.19
N PHE A 15 1.35 -3.83 -12.35
CA PHE A 15 1.85 -2.84 -11.40
C PHE A 15 1.25 -3.02 -10.00
N VAL A 16 -0.08 -3.15 -9.90
CA VAL A 16 -0.76 -3.43 -8.63
C VAL A 16 -0.31 -4.77 -8.04
N GLY A 17 -0.06 -5.77 -8.88
CA GLY A 17 0.53 -7.05 -8.46
C GLY A 17 1.95 -6.92 -7.90
N LEU A 18 2.79 -6.07 -8.48
CA LEU A 18 4.13 -5.79 -7.95
C LEU A 18 4.06 -5.05 -6.61
N LEU A 19 3.14 -4.08 -6.47
CA LEU A 19 2.89 -3.40 -5.19
C LEU A 19 2.39 -4.39 -4.13
N ALA A 20 1.53 -5.33 -4.51
CA ALA A 20 1.06 -6.39 -3.65
C ALA A 20 2.20 -7.25 -3.11
N LEU A 21 3.11 -7.69 -4.00
CA LEU A 21 4.28 -8.48 -3.62
C LEU A 21 5.23 -7.70 -2.71
N ALA A 22 5.46 -6.41 -2.98
CA ALA A 22 6.26 -5.55 -2.12
C ALA A 22 5.64 -5.46 -0.72
N ASN A 23 4.33 -5.21 -0.62
CA ASN A 23 3.63 -5.14 0.66
C ASN A 23 3.66 -6.47 1.44
N ILE A 24 3.53 -7.61 0.74
CA ILE A 24 3.68 -8.94 1.36
C ILE A 24 5.10 -9.13 1.90
N ALA A 25 6.12 -8.81 1.10
CA ALA A 25 7.51 -8.92 1.52
C ALA A 25 7.81 -8.03 2.75
N PHE A 26 7.36 -6.77 2.73
CA PHE A 26 7.49 -5.87 3.88
C PHE A 26 6.72 -6.38 5.10
N GLY A 27 5.48 -6.83 4.90
CA GLY A 27 4.65 -7.40 5.96
C GLY A 27 5.33 -8.57 6.66
N ILE A 28 5.85 -9.53 5.89
CA ILE A 28 6.61 -10.69 6.39
C ILE A 28 7.89 -10.23 7.10
N SER A 29 8.67 -9.34 6.49
CA SER A 29 9.95 -8.88 7.06
C SER A 29 9.79 -8.23 8.43
N ASN A 30 8.67 -7.55 8.68
CA ASN A 30 8.37 -6.90 9.96
C ASN A 30 8.07 -7.88 11.11
N TYR A 31 7.87 -9.17 10.82
CA TYR A 31 7.82 -10.22 11.83
C TYR A 31 9.21 -10.74 12.22
N PHE A 32 10.21 -10.55 11.35
CA PHE A 32 11.59 -11.00 11.58
C PHE A 32 12.52 -9.88 12.08
N GLY A 33 12.08 -8.62 12.00
CA GLY A 33 12.75 -7.47 12.59
C GLY A 33 11.78 -6.28 12.68
N ALA A 34 11.92 -5.43 13.70
CA ALA A 34 11.09 -4.24 13.83
C ALA A 34 11.26 -3.34 12.59
N SER A 35 10.17 -2.75 12.07
CA SER A 35 10.24 -1.81 10.93
C SER A 35 11.27 -0.71 11.21
N ALA A 36 11.92 -0.16 10.18
CA ALA A 36 12.91 0.92 10.33
C ALA A 36 12.34 2.17 11.05
N LEU A 37 11.02 2.32 11.10
CA LEU A 37 10.32 3.34 11.90
C LEU A 37 10.41 3.11 13.42
N PHE A 38 10.74 1.89 13.83
CA PHE A 38 10.82 1.40 15.21
C PHE A 38 12.27 1.03 15.61
N GLN A 39 13.23 1.10 14.68
CA GLN A 39 14.64 0.86 14.97
C GLN A 39 15.30 2.15 15.44
N ASN A 40 15.70 2.16 16.71
CA ASN A 40 16.24 3.31 17.41
C ASN A 40 17.69 3.56 17.00
N ASN A 41 17.99 4.68 16.33
CA ASN A 41 19.35 5.21 16.23
C ASN A 41 19.45 6.74 16.37
N THR A 42 18.35 7.47 16.61
CA THR A 42 18.37 8.88 17.06
C THR A 42 16.92 9.36 17.31
N ALA A 43 16.63 9.78 18.56
CA ALA A 43 15.47 10.59 18.96
C ALA A 43 14.04 10.10 18.58
N GLY A 44 13.82 8.78 18.48
CA GLY A 44 12.49 8.17 18.37
C GLY A 44 12.10 7.44 19.66
N ILE A 45 10.78 7.24 19.88
CA ILE A 45 10.22 6.51 21.03
C ILE A 45 10.96 5.17 21.19
N ASP A 46 11.48 4.90 22.40
CA ASP A 46 12.15 3.64 22.70
C ASP A 46 11.12 2.50 22.76
N LEU A 47 11.11 1.73 21.69
CA LEU A 47 10.11 0.73 21.35
C LEU A 47 10.68 -0.70 21.53
N MET A 48 11.53 -0.89 22.56
CA MET A 48 12.02 -2.19 23.03
C MET A 48 11.06 -2.91 24.00
N SER A 49 9.99 -2.24 24.45
CA SER A 49 8.95 -2.85 25.30
C SER A 49 8.07 -3.82 24.53
N ASP A 50 7.42 -4.77 25.21
CA ASP A 50 6.53 -5.73 24.54
C ASP A 50 5.40 -5.03 23.76
N ALA A 51 4.88 -3.90 24.26
CA ALA A 51 3.88 -3.09 23.58
C ALA A 51 4.33 -2.60 22.19
N ALA A 52 5.61 -2.30 22.06
CA ALA A 52 6.20 -1.84 20.81
C ALA A 52 6.44 -2.95 19.80
N LYS A 53 6.80 -4.15 20.28
CA LYS A 53 6.85 -5.35 19.45
C LYS A 53 5.47 -5.70 18.91
N PHE A 54 4.43 -5.60 19.74
CA PHE A 54 3.04 -5.78 19.29
C PHE A 54 2.66 -4.75 18.23
N ALA A 55 2.98 -3.47 18.41
CA ALA A 55 2.73 -2.44 17.40
C ALA A 55 3.46 -2.72 16.07
N SER A 56 4.70 -3.22 16.11
CA SER A 56 5.44 -3.63 14.91
C SER A 56 4.79 -4.83 14.22
N TYR A 57 4.32 -5.82 14.98
CA TYR A 57 3.60 -6.97 14.41
C TYR A 57 2.26 -6.59 13.80
N GLU A 58 1.52 -5.67 14.41
CA GLU A 58 0.28 -5.13 13.83
C GLU A 58 0.56 -4.35 12.54
N PHE A 59 1.65 -3.57 12.50
CA PHE A 59 2.08 -2.88 11.29
C PHE A 59 2.47 -3.86 10.17
N GLY A 60 3.19 -4.94 10.52
CA GLY A 60 3.50 -6.04 9.61
C GLY A 60 2.24 -6.75 9.09
N ALA A 61 1.32 -7.11 9.98
CA ALA A 61 0.04 -7.76 9.68
C ALA A 61 -0.80 -6.94 8.71
N ARG A 62 -0.89 -5.63 8.94
CA ARG A 62 -1.63 -4.69 8.07
C ARG A 62 -1.05 -4.67 6.66
N ASN A 63 0.27 -4.55 6.52
CA ASN A 63 0.93 -4.53 5.22
C ASN A 63 0.75 -5.85 4.47
N LEU A 64 0.84 -6.98 5.20
CA LEU A 64 0.58 -8.31 4.65
C LEU A 64 -0.88 -8.44 4.16
N ALA A 65 -1.86 -8.03 4.95
CA ALA A 65 -3.27 -8.10 4.61
C ALA A 65 -3.60 -7.25 3.37
N ILE A 66 -3.08 -6.02 3.31
CA ILE A 66 -3.24 -5.13 2.15
C ILE A 66 -2.57 -5.75 0.92
N GLY A 67 -1.37 -6.31 1.07
CA GLY A 67 -0.65 -6.97 -0.01
C GLY A 67 -1.43 -8.15 -0.59
N LEU A 68 -1.97 -9.03 0.26
CA LEU A 68 -2.81 -10.15 -0.18
C LEU A 68 -4.08 -9.68 -0.89
N ALA A 69 -4.74 -8.66 -0.35
CA ALA A 69 -5.94 -8.09 -0.98
C ALA A 69 -5.62 -7.46 -2.36
N LEU A 70 -4.52 -6.71 -2.48
CA LEU A 70 -4.05 -6.15 -3.75
C LEU A 70 -3.71 -7.25 -4.77
N LEU A 71 -3.11 -8.35 -4.33
CA LEU A 71 -2.80 -9.49 -5.19
C LEU A 71 -4.10 -10.08 -5.77
N ILE A 72 -5.09 -10.34 -4.92
CA ILE A 72 -6.39 -10.88 -5.33
C ILE A 72 -7.07 -9.96 -6.34
N VAL A 73 -7.19 -8.65 -6.04
CA VAL A 73 -7.87 -7.71 -6.95
C VAL A 73 -7.10 -7.51 -8.26
N SER A 74 -5.77 -7.62 -8.25
CA SER A 74 -4.96 -7.56 -9.48
C SER A 74 -5.24 -8.76 -10.41
N ILE A 75 -5.49 -9.94 -9.82
CA ILE A 75 -5.85 -11.16 -10.55
C ILE A 75 -7.29 -11.07 -11.06
N VAL A 76 -8.24 -10.64 -10.22
CA VAL A 76 -9.66 -10.51 -10.58
C VAL A 76 -9.86 -9.44 -11.66
N GLY A 77 -9.13 -8.32 -11.58
CA GLY A 77 -9.11 -7.29 -12.61
C GLY A 77 -10.39 -6.44 -12.68
N VAL A 78 -11.09 -6.25 -11.56
CA VAL A 78 -12.27 -5.37 -11.48
C VAL A 78 -11.81 -3.96 -11.09
N PRO A 79 -12.10 -2.91 -11.89
CA PRO A 79 -11.54 -1.59 -11.68
C PRO A 79 -11.95 -0.97 -10.33
N GLU A 80 -13.20 -1.18 -9.89
CA GLU A 80 -13.68 -0.68 -8.61
C GLU A 80 -12.93 -1.29 -7.43
N THR A 81 -12.71 -2.61 -7.46
CA THR A 81 -12.00 -3.29 -6.37
C THR A 81 -10.52 -2.93 -6.34
N ILE A 82 -9.89 -2.74 -7.51
CA ILE A 82 -8.54 -2.21 -7.60
C ILE A 82 -8.47 -0.78 -7.04
N ALA A 83 -9.41 0.09 -7.42
CA ALA A 83 -9.46 1.46 -6.93
C ALA A 83 -9.59 1.50 -5.40
N ILE A 84 -10.57 0.78 -4.83
CA ILE A 84 -10.82 0.75 -3.39
C ILE A 84 -9.58 0.24 -2.64
N MET A 85 -8.99 -0.87 -3.08
CA MET A 85 -7.82 -1.41 -2.39
C MET A 85 -6.59 -0.52 -2.51
N THR A 86 -6.42 0.15 -3.65
CA THR A 86 -5.33 1.12 -3.85
C THR A 86 -5.55 2.37 -2.98
N ILE A 87 -6.80 2.83 -2.78
CA ILE A 87 -7.13 3.91 -1.83
C ILE A 87 -6.73 3.51 -0.41
N VAL A 88 -7.12 2.31 0.03
CA VAL A 88 -6.78 1.81 1.36
C VAL A 88 -5.27 1.82 1.57
N ARG A 89 -4.50 1.33 0.59
CA ARG A 89 -3.02 1.36 0.66
C ARG A 89 -2.47 2.79 0.67
N ALA A 90 -2.96 3.67 -0.20
CA ALA A 90 -2.50 5.06 -0.25
C ALA A 90 -2.71 5.80 1.07
N LEU A 91 -3.83 5.54 1.77
CA LEU A 91 -4.07 6.09 3.11
C LEU A 91 -3.07 5.56 4.15
N VAL A 92 -2.57 4.33 4.00
CA VAL A 92 -1.52 3.77 4.85
C VAL A 92 -0.18 4.44 4.59
N GLU A 93 0.19 4.63 3.33
CA GLU A 93 1.43 5.31 2.95
C GLU A 93 1.42 6.77 3.41
N LEU A 94 0.28 7.45 3.30
CA LEU A 94 0.11 8.80 3.82
C LEU A 94 0.37 8.88 5.32
N GLN A 95 -0.07 7.89 6.10
CA GLN A 95 0.24 7.81 7.52
C GLN A 95 1.75 7.70 7.77
N SER A 96 2.47 6.88 7.00
CA SER A 96 3.93 6.78 7.07
C SER A 96 4.62 8.11 6.78
N VAL A 97 4.12 8.87 5.80
CA VAL A 97 4.63 10.22 5.48
C VAL A 97 4.41 11.17 6.66
N VAL A 98 3.20 11.20 7.23
CA VAL A 98 2.88 12.04 8.39
C VAL A 98 3.79 11.73 9.58
N ILE A 99 4.02 10.44 9.88
CA ILE A 99 4.93 10.03 10.94
C ILE A 99 6.37 10.49 10.66
N GLY A 100 6.85 10.33 9.42
CA GLY A 100 8.19 10.78 9.02
C GLY A 100 8.40 12.29 9.18
N ILE A 101 7.38 13.10 8.85
CA ILE A 101 7.41 14.55 9.03
C ILE A 101 7.42 14.91 10.52
N ILE A 102 6.51 14.34 11.32
CA ILE A 102 6.37 14.69 12.75
C ILE A 102 7.58 14.24 13.57
N SER A 103 8.15 13.08 13.25
CA SER A 103 9.34 12.56 13.94
C SER A 103 10.64 13.28 13.54
N GLY A 104 10.60 14.18 12.56
CA GLY A 104 11.79 14.83 11.99
C GLY A 104 12.69 13.86 11.20
N ASN A 105 12.30 12.60 11.05
CA ASN A 105 13.03 11.56 10.35
C ASN A 105 12.68 11.57 8.85
N PHE A 106 13.02 12.67 8.17
CA PHE A 106 12.76 12.83 6.73
C PHE A 106 13.82 12.08 5.89
N GLY A 107 13.76 10.76 5.97
CA GLY A 107 14.69 9.85 5.29
C GLY A 107 14.17 9.33 3.95
N ILE A 108 14.92 8.38 3.38
CA ILE A 108 14.58 7.70 2.12
C ILE A 108 13.19 7.06 2.19
N GLY A 109 12.81 6.48 3.34
CA GLY A 109 11.50 5.86 3.53
C GLY A 109 10.34 6.84 3.30
N THR A 110 10.44 8.06 3.81
CA THR A 110 9.41 9.11 3.62
C THR A 110 9.31 9.53 2.15
N VAL A 111 10.45 9.69 1.47
CA VAL A 111 10.47 10.03 0.03
C VAL A 111 9.85 8.91 -0.81
N VAL A 112 10.17 7.65 -0.51
CA VAL A 112 9.58 6.49 -1.19
C VAL A 112 8.07 6.45 -0.98
N SER A 113 7.57 6.65 0.24
CA SER A 113 6.12 6.69 0.51
C SER A 113 5.42 7.83 -0.25
N ILE A 114 6.03 9.01 -0.39
CA ILE A 114 5.47 10.11 -1.20
C ILE A 114 5.37 9.72 -2.68
N VAL A 115 6.43 9.15 -3.24
CA VAL A 115 6.46 8.73 -4.66
C VAL A 115 5.42 7.64 -4.91
N VAL A 116 5.37 6.64 -4.03
CA VAL A 116 4.40 5.55 -4.11
C VAL A 116 2.98 6.10 -4.03
N PHE A 117 2.69 7.00 -3.09
CA PHE A 117 1.39 7.64 -2.94
C PHE A 117 0.95 8.38 -4.22
N ALA A 118 1.87 9.11 -4.87
CA ALA A 118 1.58 9.78 -6.14
C ALA A 118 1.23 8.78 -7.26
N ILE A 119 1.94 7.66 -7.34
CA ILE A 119 1.66 6.61 -8.33
C ILE A 119 0.31 5.93 -8.03
N GLU A 120 0.00 5.70 -6.76
CA GLU A 120 -1.29 5.15 -6.34
C GLU A 120 -2.45 6.08 -6.70
N ALA A 121 -2.31 7.38 -6.46
CA ALA A 121 -3.28 8.38 -6.88
C ALA A 121 -3.54 8.31 -8.39
N PHE A 122 -2.47 8.14 -9.19
CA PHE A 122 -2.59 7.96 -10.64
C PHE A 122 -3.35 6.68 -11.02
N VAL A 123 -3.08 5.55 -10.36
CA VAL A 123 -3.82 4.30 -10.56
C VAL A 123 -5.30 4.47 -10.21
N ILE A 124 -5.60 5.12 -9.09
CA ILE A 124 -6.97 5.39 -8.62
C ILE A 124 -7.74 6.21 -9.65
N VAL A 125 -7.17 7.32 -10.12
CA VAL A 125 -7.78 8.17 -11.15
C VAL A 125 -8.01 7.38 -12.45
N THR A 126 -7.06 6.55 -12.84
CA THR A 126 -7.18 5.69 -14.03
C THR A 126 -8.35 4.71 -13.89
N MET A 127 -8.52 4.09 -12.72
CA MET A 127 -9.63 3.16 -12.49
C MET A 127 -10.98 3.86 -12.49
N PHE A 128 -11.10 5.02 -11.84
CA PHE A 128 -12.34 5.80 -11.88
C PHE A 128 -12.71 6.25 -13.31
N ARG A 129 -11.71 6.63 -14.12
CA ARG A 129 -11.95 6.96 -15.53
C ARG A 129 -12.49 5.76 -16.32
N ILE A 130 -11.91 4.57 -16.14
CA ILE A 130 -12.40 3.34 -16.79
C ILE A 130 -13.85 3.03 -16.37
N VAL A 131 -14.18 3.21 -15.08
CA VAL A 131 -15.54 3.02 -14.57
C VAL A 131 -16.51 4.02 -15.20
N GLY A 132 -16.15 5.32 -15.23
CA GLY A 132 -16.98 6.35 -15.85
C GLY A 132 -17.21 6.11 -17.35
N GLU A 133 -16.17 5.74 -18.10
CA GLU A 133 -16.29 5.40 -19.53
C GLU A 133 -17.14 4.15 -19.77
N ARG A 134 -17.13 3.17 -18.86
CA ARG A 134 -18.00 1.99 -18.94
C ARG A 134 -19.46 2.36 -18.70
N ASP A 135 -19.71 3.17 -17.68
CA ASP A 135 -21.07 3.50 -17.25
C ASP A 135 -21.75 4.48 -18.23
N HIS A 136 -20.99 5.33 -18.93
CA HIS A 136 -21.50 6.17 -20.02
C HIS A 136 -21.83 5.39 -21.32
N LYS A 137 -21.33 4.16 -21.47
CA LYS A 137 -21.59 3.30 -22.63
C LYS A 137 -22.81 2.37 -22.44
N LYS A 138 -23.44 2.39 -21.27
CA LYS A 138 -24.67 1.67 -20.96
C LYS A 138 -25.87 2.58 -21.12
#